data_AF-A0A8J8MQV1-F1
#
_entry.id   AF-A0A8J8MQV1-F1
#
_cell.length_a   1.000
_cell.length_b   1.000
_cell.length_c   1.000
_cell.angle_alpha   90.00
_cell.angle_beta   90.00
_cell.angle_gamma   90.00
#
_symmetry.space_group_name_H-M   'P 1'
#
loop_
_entity.id
_entity.type
_entity.pdbx_description
1 polymer ?
#
loop_
_entity_poly.entity_id
_entity_poly.type
_entity_poly.pdbx_seq_one_letter_code
_entity_poly.pdbx_strand_id
1 'polypeptide(L)'
;MDLQVKKTTSQDRYIMHLDIQNQLLSLMEKYELIDVISLKNNIRDLLKKNGLKKDYLVSLLGVRSNTAYAYTNQANPNKIPLKSILKIAIDFKIDVEDLFINNHREKLRPNIAKTTRWTSNTKKLFIQDYERLGIDALSKKYNITHRTAATNYTKFRANIL
;
A
#
# COMPACT_ATOMS: atom_id res chain seq x y z
N MET A 1 31.45 -5.34 -45.80
CA MET A 1 31.58 -5.26 -44.32
C MET A 1 30.55 -6.20 -43.74
N ASP A 2 30.98 -7.43 -43.42
CA ASP A 2 30.08 -8.43 -42.84
C ASP A 2 29.99 -8.23 -41.33
N LEU A 3 28.81 -7.86 -40.86
CA LEU A 3 28.46 -7.83 -39.44
C LEU A 3 28.31 -9.28 -38.96
N GLN A 4 29.38 -9.86 -38.42
CA GLN A 4 29.30 -11.10 -37.66
C GLN A 4 28.48 -10.89 -36.39
N VAL A 5 27.22 -11.33 -36.42
CA VAL A 5 26.38 -11.45 -35.22
C VAL A 5 26.99 -12.52 -34.33
N LYS A 6 27.75 -12.11 -33.30
CA LYS A 6 28.28 -13.02 -32.28
C LYS A 6 27.11 -13.71 -31.57
N LYS A 7 26.91 -15.00 -31.84
CA LYS A 7 25.96 -15.83 -31.11
C LYS A 7 26.47 -16.01 -29.67
N THR A 8 25.70 -15.55 -28.70
CA THR A 8 25.98 -15.78 -27.28
C THR A 8 25.88 -17.26 -26.95
N THR A 9 26.95 -17.79 -26.34
CA THR A 9 27.05 -19.21 -25.98
C THR A 9 26.16 -19.52 -24.77
N SER A 10 25.90 -20.82 -24.53
CA SER A 10 25.13 -21.24 -23.35
C SER A 10 25.80 -20.84 -22.02
N GLN A 11 27.13 -20.71 -22.02
CA GLN A 11 27.91 -20.20 -20.89
C GLN A 11 27.72 -18.71 -20.68
N ASP A 12 27.69 -17.90 -21.74
CA ASP A 12 27.44 -16.46 -21.63
C ASP A 12 26.05 -16.17 -21.05
N ARG A 13 25.04 -16.95 -21.45
CA ARG A 13 23.69 -16.85 -20.86
C ARG A 13 23.67 -17.23 -19.39
N TYR A 14 24.44 -18.25 -19.01
CA TYR A 14 24.54 -18.72 -17.63
C TYR A 14 25.25 -17.70 -16.72
N ILE A 15 26.35 -17.10 -17.19
CA ILE A 15 27.06 -16.02 -16.48
C ILE A 15 26.15 -14.79 -16.30
N MET A 16 25.43 -14.39 -17.36
CA MET A 16 24.47 -13.29 -17.27
C MET A 16 23.34 -13.57 -16.28
N HIS A 17 22.89 -14.83 -16.16
CA HIS A 17 21.91 -15.23 -15.16
C HIS A 17 22.45 -15.16 -13.72
N LEU A 18 23.72 -15.54 -13.51
CA LEU A 18 24.38 -15.47 -12.21
C LEU A 18 24.64 -14.03 -11.77
N ASP A 19 25.04 -13.14 -12.68
CA ASP A 19 25.23 -11.72 -12.37
C ASP A 19 23.93 -11.04 -11.95
N ILE A 20 22.82 -11.34 -12.64
CA ILE A 20 21.48 -10.86 -12.24
C ILE A 20 21.10 -11.42 -10.86
N GLN A 21 21.38 -12.70 -10.58
CA GLN A 21 21.10 -13.29 -9.27
C GLN A 21 21.95 -12.66 -8.15
N ASN A 22 23.22 -12.38 -8.40
CA ASN A 22 24.12 -11.73 -7.44
C ASN A 22 23.73 -10.27 -7.20
N GLN A 23 23.34 -9.54 -8.25
CA GLN A 23 22.77 -8.19 -8.11
C GLN A 23 21.48 -8.23 -7.29
N LEU A 24 20.63 -9.24 -7.50
CA LEU A 24 19.40 -9.41 -6.74
C LEU A 24 19.65 -9.76 -5.28
N LEU A 25 20.60 -10.66 -4.99
CA LEU A 25 21.01 -10.98 -3.62
C LEU A 25 21.61 -9.75 -2.93
N SER A 26 22.46 -8.99 -3.61
CA SER A 26 23.02 -7.74 -3.08
C SER A 26 21.94 -6.69 -2.80
N LEU A 27 20.93 -6.57 -3.68
CA LEU A 27 19.77 -5.72 -3.42
C LEU A 27 18.95 -6.28 -2.25
N MET A 28 18.74 -7.59 -2.15
CA MET A 28 18.02 -8.21 -1.03
C MET A 28 18.72 -7.99 0.31
N GLU A 29 20.04 -8.09 0.37
CA GLU A 29 20.86 -7.82 1.56
C GLU A 29 20.89 -6.33 1.89
N LYS A 30 21.07 -5.46 0.88
CA LYS A 30 21.02 -3.99 1.03
C LYS A 30 19.66 -3.52 1.55
N TYR A 31 18.60 -4.22 1.17
CA TYR A 31 17.22 -3.90 1.54
C TYR A 31 16.60 -4.93 2.49
N GLU A 32 17.37 -5.67 3.29
CA GLU A 32 16.81 -6.61 4.27
C GLU A 32 15.87 -5.92 5.30
N LEU A 33 15.96 -4.59 5.39
CA LEU A 33 15.01 -3.70 6.05
C LEU A 33 14.08 -3.01 5.02
N ILE A 34 13.36 -3.76 4.19
CA ILE A 34 12.29 -3.19 3.36
C ILE A 34 11.24 -2.61 4.30
N ASP A 35 11.05 -1.29 4.28
CA ASP A 35 9.83 -0.71 4.80
C ASP A 35 8.69 -1.09 3.87
N VAL A 36 8.08 -2.22 4.18
CA VAL A 36 6.99 -2.83 3.44
C VAL A 36 5.80 -1.86 3.29
N ILE A 37 5.67 -0.90 4.21
CA ILE A 37 4.65 0.14 4.16
C ILE A 37 4.96 1.13 3.02
N SER A 38 6.22 1.55 2.90
CA SER A 38 6.71 2.42 1.80
C SER A 38 6.51 1.76 0.45
N LEU A 39 6.93 0.50 0.28
CA LEU A 39 6.79 -0.23 -0.99
C LEU A 39 5.34 -0.26 -1.49
N LYS A 40 4.41 -0.66 -0.62
CA LYS A 40 2.98 -0.69 -0.95
C LYS A 40 2.45 0.67 -1.37
N ASN A 41 2.78 1.72 -0.61
CA ASN A 41 2.27 3.05 -0.89
C ASN A 41 2.85 3.60 -2.19
N ASN A 42 4.14 3.37 -2.46
CA ASN A 42 4.80 3.77 -3.69
C ASN A 42 4.20 3.06 -4.92
N ILE A 43 3.94 1.75 -4.85
CA ILE A 43 3.23 1.02 -5.92
C ILE A 43 1.84 1.60 -6.15
N ARG A 44 1.09 1.87 -5.07
CA ARG A 44 -0.25 2.46 -5.17
C ARG A 44 -0.21 3.85 -5.81
N ASP A 45 0.75 4.68 -5.43
CA ASP A 45 0.90 6.03 -5.95
C ASP A 45 1.35 6.01 -7.41
N LEU A 46 2.21 5.09 -7.82
CA LEU A 46 2.59 4.88 -9.23
C LEU A 46 1.37 4.56 -10.09
N LEU A 47 0.53 3.63 -9.66
CA LEU A 47 -0.72 3.32 -10.37
C LEU A 47 -1.60 4.56 -10.49
N LYS A 48 -1.79 5.29 -9.38
CA LYS A 48 -2.63 6.49 -9.36
C LYS A 48 -2.10 7.60 -10.27
N LYS A 49 -0.79 7.86 -10.26
CA LYS A 49 -0.14 8.87 -11.12
C LYS A 49 -0.32 8.56 -12.61
N ASN A 50 -0.33 7.28 -12.97
CA ASN A 50 -0.49 6.83 -14.35
C ASN A 50 -1.97 6.55 -14.74
N GLY A 51 -2.94 6.85 -13.86
CA GLY A 51 -4.36 6.57 -14.13
C GLY A 51 -4.71 5.08 -14.22
N LEU A 52 -3.83 4.21 -13.71
CA LEU A 52 -3.96 2.76 -13.81
C LEU A 52 -4.73 2.20 -12.62
N LYS A 53 -5.50 1.14 -12.89
CA LYS A 53 -6.23 0.37 -11.87
C LYS A 53 -5.39 -0.79 -11.39
N LYS A 54 -5.76 -1.37 -10.25
CA LYS A 54 -5.13 -2.58 -9.70
C LYS A 54 -5.08 -3.77 -10.68
N ASP A 55 -6.06 -3.85 -11.60
CA ASP A 55 -6.15 -4.92 -12.59
C ASP A 55 -4.98 -4.87 -13.58
N TYR A 56 -4.32 -3.71 -13.70
CA TYR A 56 -3.06 -3.58 -14.42
C TYR A 56 -1.95 -4.46 -13.83
N LEU A 57 -1.88 -4.56 -12.49
CA LEU A 57 -0.89 -5.43 -11.85
C LEU A 57 -1.20 -6.91 -12.08
N VAL A 58 -2.48 -7.26 -12.25
CA VAL A 58 -2.90 -8.63 -12.62
C VAL A 58 -2.34 -8.98 -13.99
N SER A 59 -2.50 -8.11 -14.98
CA SER A 59 -1.97 -8.32 -16.33
C SER A 59 -0.43 -8.29 -16.37
N LEU A 60 0.19 -7.31 -15.71
CA LEU A 60 1.64 -7.13 -15.73
C LEU A 60 2.38 -8.29 -15.04
N LEU A 61 1.88 -8.73 -13.90
CA LEU A 61 2.55 -9.71 -13.06
C LEU A 61 2.08 -11.14 -13.32
N GLY A 62 0.90 -11.32 -13.94
CA GLY A 62 0.28 -12.63 -14.12
C GLY A 62 -0.20 -13.25 -12.81
N VAL A 63 -0.65 -12.41 -11.86
CA VAL A 63 -1.07 -12.84 -10.51
C VAL A 63 -2.58 -12.71 -10.33
N ARG A 64 -3.17 -13.45 -9.38
CA ARG A 64 -4.60 -13.34 -9.07
C ARG A 64 -4.96 -11.94 -8.54
N SER A 65 -6.20 -11.49 -8.77
CA SER A 65 -6.68 -10.17 -8.31
C SER A 65 -6.50 -9.95 -6.81
N ASN A 66 -6.71 -10.98 -5.98
CA ASN A 66 -6.49 -10.92 -4.53
C ASN A 66 -5.02 -10.65 -4.18
N THR A 67 -4.08 -11.20 -4.95
CA THR A 67 -2.64 -10.98 -4.78
C THR A 67 -2.26 -9.54 -5.14
N ALA A 68 -2.74 -9.04 -6.29
CA ALA A 68 -2.55 -7.64 -6.68
C ALA A 68 -3.18 -6.66 -5.67
N TYR A 69 -4.32 -7.03 -5.08
CA TYR A 69 -4.95 -6.26 -4.01
C TYR A 69 -4.08 -6.25 -2.74
N ALA A 70 -3.49 -7.38 -2.34
CA ALA A 70 -2.61 -7.44 -1.19
C ALA A 70 -1.39 -6.52 -1.36
N TYR A 71 -0.78 -6.49 -2.55
CA TYR A 71 0.38 -5.65 -2.88
C TYR A 71 0.12 -4.15 -2.79
N THR A 72 -1.14 -3.73 -2.92
CA THR A 72 -1.53 -2.32 -2.91
C THR A 72 -2.27 -1.90 -1.66
N ASN A 73 -2.88 -2.81 -0.89
CA ASN A 73 -3.83 -2.43 0.17
C ASN A 73 -3.66 -3.08 1.54
N GLN A 74 -3.00 -4.23 1.67
CA GLN A 74 -2.87 -4.88 2.97
C GLN A 74 -1.62 -4.41 3.72
N ALA A 75 -1.67 -4.40 5.06
CA ALA A 75 -0.58 -3.94 5.93
C ALA A 75 0.53 -4.99 6.09
N ASN A 76 0.27 -6.24 5.71
CA ASN A 76 1.25 -7.31 5.71
C ASN A 76 1.57 -7.83 4.28
N PRO A 77 2.24 -7.04 3.42
CA PRO A 77 2.78 -7.47 2.12
C PRO A 77 3.96 -8.44 2.21
N ASN A 78 4.23 -9.07 3.36
CA ASN A 78 5.22 -10.13 3.46
C ASN A 78 4.96 -11.12 2.32
N LYS A 79 5.87 -11.09 1.33
CA LYS A 79 5.86 -11.77 0.02
C LYS A 79 5.27 -10.98 -1.16
N ILE A 80 5.67 -9.74 -1.42
CA ILE A 80 5.83 -9.30 -2.83
C ILE A 80 7.14 -9.93 -3.32
N PRO A 81 7.12 -10.88 -4.27
CA PRO A 81 8.35 -11.46 -4.80
C PRO A 81 9.19 -10.36 -5.44
N LEU A 82 10.51 -10.41 -5.23
CA LEU A 82 11.43 -9.46 -5.83
C LEU A 82 11.27 -9.37 -7.35
N LYS A 83 11.02 -10.51 -8.02
CA LYS A 83 10.70 -10.54 -9.46
C LYS A 83 9.52 -9.64 -9.83
N SER A 84 8.50 -9.54 -8.98
CA SER A 84 7.36 -8.66 -9.19
C SER A 84 7.73 -7.19 -9.00
N ILE A 85 8.57 -6.89 -7.99
CA ILE A 85 9.08 -5.54 -7.74
C ILE A 85 9.90 -5.04 -8.94
N LEU A 86 10.83 -5.87 -9.43
CA LEU A 86 11.61 -5.55 -10.64
C LEU A 86 10.74 -5.33 -11.86
N LYS A 87 9.74 -6.20 -12.08
CA LYS A 87 8.81 -6.05 -13.21
C LYS A 87 8.09 -4.71 -13.16
N ILE A 88 7.64 -4.30 -11.97
CA ILE A 88 7.03 -2.99 -11.76
C ILE A 88 8.06 -1.89 -12.09
N ALA A 89 9.27 -1.94 -11.53
CA ALA A 89 10.29 -0.93 -11.79
C ALA A 89 10.62 -0.78 -13.28
N ILE A 90 10.81 -1.89 -14.00
CA ILE A 90 11.08 -1.92 -15.44
C ILE A 90 9.92 -1.32 -16.24
N ASP A 91 8.69 -1.72 -15.94
CA ASP A 91 7.49 -1.29 -16.66
C ASP A 91 7.23 0.21 -16.48
N PHE A 92 7.44 0.73 -15.26
CA PHE A 92 7.33 2.16 -14.97
C PHE A 92 8.59 2.96 -15.30
N LYS A 93 9.66 2.31 -15.79
CA LYS A 93 10.97 2.92 -16.10
C LYS A 93 11.55 3.74 -14.93
N ILE A 94 11.48 3.18 -13.73
CA ILE A 94 12.03 3.77 -12.51
C ILE A 94 13.12 2.88 -11.92
N ASP A 95 13.97 3.46 -11.09
CA ASP A 95 14.93 2.67 -10.33
C ASP A 95 14.20 1.85 -9.26
N VAL A 96 14.66 0.63 -9.04
CA VAL A 96 14.05 -0.25 -8.03
C VAL A 96 14.13 0.38 -6.64
N GLU A 97 15.15 1.22 -6.39
CA GLU A 97 15.35 1.95 -5.15
C GLU A 97 14.20 2.94 -4.87
N ASP A 98 13.62 3.56 -5.90
CA ASP A 98 12.51 4.51 -5.77
C ASP A 98 11.23 3.87 -5.24
N LEU A 99 11.09 2.54 -5.39
CA LEU A 99 9.99 1.79 -4.81
C LEU A 99 10.15 1.62 -3.30
N PHE A 100 11.37 1.70 -2.77
CA PHE A 100 11.67 1.52 -1.36
C PHE A 100 11.90 2.82 -0.60
N ILE A 101 12.35 3.88 -1.30
CA ILE A 101 12.52 5.19 -0.69
C ILE A 101 11.16 5.71 -0.22
N ASN A 102 11.09 6.08 1.05
CA ASN A 102 9.91 6.66 1.66
C ASN A 102 9.74 8.11 1.16
N ASN A 103 9.26 8.26 -0.08
CA ASN A 103 8.98 9.57 -0.68
C ASN A 103 7.77 10.25 -0.04
N HIS A 104 7.11 9.59 0.90
CA HIS A 104 6.29 10.28 1.88
C HIS A 104 7.20 10.98 2.89
N ARG A 105 7.85 12.07 2.45
CA ARG A 105 7.89 13.26 3.30
C ARG A 105 6.47 13.40 3.80
N GLU A 106 6.31 13.16 5.09
CA GLU A 106 5.07 13.25 5.81
C GLU A 106 4.29 14.41 5.20
N LYS A 107 3.25 14.10 4.42
CA LYS A 107 2.11 14.98 4.42
C LYS A 107 1.68 14.89 5.87
N LEU A 108 2.25 15.77 6.70
CA LEU A 108 1.91 16.01 8.08
C LEU A 108 0.40 16.01 8.05
N ARG A 109 -0.19 14.87 8.43
CA ARG A 109 -1.64 14.79 8.49
C ARG A 109 -1.98 15.93 9.45
N PRO A 110 -2.82 16.89 9.06
CA PRO A 110 -3.19 17.96 9.97
C PRO A 110 -3.59 17.26 11.26
N ASN A 111 -2.87 17.57 12.34
CA ASN A 111 -2.91 16.91 13.63
C ASN A 111 -4.36 16.49 13.91
N ILE A 112 -4.71 15.23 13.60
CA ILE A 112 -6.10 14.78 13.69
C ILE A 112 -6.34 14.76 15.18
N ALA A 113 -7.07 15.75 15.68
CA ALA A 113 -7.38 15.86 17.10
C ALA A 113 -7.79 14.47 17.60
N LYS A 114 -7.18 14.03 18.71
CA LYS A 114 -7.26 12.64 19.21
C LYS A 114 -8.66 12.08 19.01
N THR A 115 -8.80 11.11 18.10
CA THR A 115 -10.08 10.46 17.83
C THR A 115 -10.64 9.87 19.12
N THR A 116 -11.93 10.06 19.40
CA THR A 116 -12.53 9.59 20.65
C THR A 116 -12.31 8.09 20.84
N ARG A 117 -11.79 7.71 22.02
CA ARG A 117 -11.68 6.31 22.43
C ARG A 117 -13.06 5.78 22.84
N TRP A 118 -13.54 4.78 22.13
CA TRP A 118 -14.86 4.17 22.37
C TRP A 118 -14.82 3.11 23.46
N THR A 119 -15.02 3.51 24.71
CA THR A 119 -15.28 2.57 25.83
C THR A 119 -16.77 2.26 25.91
N SER A 120 -17.17 1.24 26.68
CA SER A 120 -18.58 0.92 26.90
C SER A 120 -19.38 2.11 27.45
N ASN A 121 -18.76 2.92 28.32
CA ASN A 121 -19.39 4.12 28.85
C ASN A 121 -19.52 5.21 27.78
N THR A 122 -18.45 5.45 26.99
CA THR A 122 -18.48 6.46 25.92
C THR A 122 -19.50 6.13 24.83
N LYS A 123 -19.72 4.84 24.53
CA LYS A 123 -20.75 4.40 23.58
C LYS A 123 -22.17 4.69 24.05
N LYS A 124 -22.46 4.46 25.34
CA LYS A 124 -23.77 4.77 25.94
C LYS A 124 -24.04 6.27 25.91
N LEU A 125 -23.06 7.07 26.33
CA LEU A 125 -23.13 8.55 26.28
C LEU A 125 -23.31 9.05 24.84
N PHE A 126 -22.63 8.43 23.88
CA PHE A 126 -22.75 8.80 22.47
C PHE A 126 -24.15 8.57 21.90
N ILE A 127 -24.83 7.48 22.27
CA ILE A 127 -26.21 7.22 21.84
C ILE A 127 -27.14 8.31 22.39
N GLN A 128 -27.02 8.62 23.68
CA GLN A 128 -27.81 9.68 24.32
C GLN A 128 -27.54 11.04 23.68
N ASP A 129 -26.27 11.35 23.40
CA ASP A 129 -25.88 12.58 22.73
C ASP A 129 -26.35 12.62 21.28
N TYR A 130 -26.39 11.49 20.55
CA TYR A 130 -26.89 11.43 19.17
C TYR A 130 -28.40 11.75 19.10
N GLU A 131 -29.16 11.31 20.11
CA GLU A 131 -30.61 11.53 20.19
C GLU A 131 -30.97 12.94 20.68
N ARG A 132 -30.04 13.62 21.37
CA ARG A 132 -30.25 14.94 21.96
C ARG A 132 -29.58 16.09 21.20
N LEU A 133 -28.41 15.86 20.61
CA LEU A 133 -27.62 16.88 19.92
C LEU A 133 -27.86 16.81 18.42
N GLY A 134 -27.88 17.97 17.76
CA GLY A 134 -27.79 18.04 16.31
C GLY A 134 -26.47 17.47 15.79
N ILE A 135 -26.48 16.92 14.56
CA ILE A 135 -25.36 16.19 13.96
C ILE A 135 -24.05 17.00 13.97
N ASP A 136 -24.12 18.32 13.76
CA ASP A 136 -22.96 19.21 13.76
C ASP A 136 -22.29 19.30 15.15
N ALA A 137 -23.10 19.47 16.19
CA ALA A 137 -22.63 19.56 17.57
C ALA A 137 -22.05 18.22 18.05
N LEU A 138 -22.67 17.12 17.64
CA LEU A 138 -22.20 15.77 17.92
C LEU A 138 -20.85 15.50 17.24
N SER A 139 -20.75 15.82 15.95
CA SER A 139 -19.52 15.65 15.16
C SER A 139 -18.35 16.44 15.72
N LYS A 140 -18.60 17.66 16.22
CA LYS A 140 -17.60 18.46 16.93
C LYS A 140 -17.22 17.85 18.28
N LYS A 141 -18.19 17.41 19.10
CA LYS A 141 -17.96 16.84 20.43
C LYS A 141 -17.10 15.58 20.40
N TYR A 142 -17.31 14.72 19.40
CA TYR A 142 -16.63 13.43 19.25
C TYR A 142 -15.48 13.46 18.23
N ASN A 143 -15.23 14.63 17.62
CA ASN A 143 -14.28 14.79 16.53
C ASN A 143 -14.42 13.71 15.43
N ILE A 144 -15.65 13.54 14.93
CA ILE A 144 -15.99 12.55 13.90
C ILE A 144 -16.79 13.20 12.78
N THR A 145 -16.74 12.63 11.57
CA THR A 145 -17.59 13.08 10.46
C THR A 145 -19.06 12.74 10.69
N HIS A 146 -19.97 13.43 10.00
CA HIS A 146 -21.42 13.16 10.10
C HIS A 146 -21.73 11.71 9.69
N ARG A 147 -21.06 11.22 8.64
CA ARG A 147 -21.18 9.84 8.18
C ARG A 147 -20.73 8.85 9.27
N THR A 148 -19.59 9.12 9.91
CA THR A 148 -19.07 8.31 11.02
C THR A 148 -20.04 8.30 12.19
N ALA A 149 -20.68 9.43 12.51
CA ALA A 149 -21.67 9.51 13.56
C ALA A 149 -22.88 8.60 13.30
N ALA A 150 -23.49 8.68 12.11
CA ALA A 150 -24.62 7.83 11.73
C ALA A 150 -24.27 6.33 11.75
N THR A 151 -23.06 5.99 11.29
CA THR A 151 -22.55 4.62 11.28
C THR A 151 -22.36 4.09 12.71
N ASN A 152 -21.75 4.89 13.58
CA ASN A 152 -21.49 4.52 14.97
C ASN A 152 -22.77 4.41 15.78
N TYR A 153 -23.76 5.27 15.57
CA TYR A 153 -25.04 5.19 16.27
C TYR A 153 -25.73 3.86 15.98
N THR A 154 -25.87 3.50 14.70
CA THR A 154 -26.44 2.22 14.27
C THR A 154 -25.70 1.05 14.92
N LYS A 155 -24.36 1.10 14.88
CA LYS A 155 -23.52 0.04 15.44
C LYS A 155 -23.63 -0.07 16.97
N PHE A 156 -23.64 1.04 17.69
CA PHE A 156 -23.64 1.01 19.16
C PHE A 156 -25.02 0.66 19.71
N ARG A 157 -26.10 1.15 19.08
CA ARG A 157 -27.47 0.85 19.50
C ARG A 157 -27.80 -0.65 19.37
N ALA A 158 -27.36 -1.28 18.28
CA ALA A 158 -27.55 -2.71 18.05
C ALA A 158 -26.75 -3.62 19.00
N ASN A 159 -25.81 -3.08 19.79
CA ASN A 159 -25.03 -3.85 20.77
C ASN A 159 -25.47 -3.58 22.23
N ILE A 160 -26.53 -2.79 22.43
CA ILE A 160 -27.10 -2.46 23.75
C ILE A 160 -28.51 -3.04 23.91
N LEU A 161 -29.20 -3.32 22.80
CA LEU A 161 -30.42 -4.15 22.72
C LEU A 161 -30.04 -5.60 22.47
#